data_AF-A4V6Y3-F1
#
_entry.id   AF-A4V6Y3-F1
#
_cell.length_a   1.000
_cell.length_b   1.000
_cell.length_c   1.000
_cell.angle_alpha   90.00
_cell.angle_beta   90.00
_cell.angle_gamma   90.00
#
_symmetry.space_group_name_H-M   'P 1'
#
loop_
_entity.id
_entity.type
_entity.pdbx_description
1 polymer ?
#
loop_
_entity_poly.entity_id
_entity_poly.type
_entity_poly.pdbx_seq_one_letter_code
_entity_poly.pdbx_strand_id
1 'polypeptide(L)'
;MQLATLLGIKSLFNDGFNVTSIAGILEGKVKAADERGGWEKAKANVDQGAPFNISLIGTGLFSPSVERIFAIVDRSDRAIETAIELLKTIR
;
A
#
# COMPACT_ATOMS: atom_id res chain seq x y z
N MET A 1 -3.09 -4.17 11.96
CA MET A 1 -2.00 -4.35 10.98
C MET A 1 -2.08 -3.31 9.86
N GLN A 2 -3.16 -3.27 9.08
CA GLN A 2 -3.35 -2.34 7.94
C GLN A 2 -3.02 -0.87 8.23
N LEU A 3 -3.47 -0.32 9.37
CA LEU A 3 -3.15 1.06 9.74
C LEU A 3 -1.63 1.29 9.91
N ALA A 4 -0.92 0.37 10.57
CA ALA A 4 0.53 0.48 10.73
C ALA A 4 1.25 0.38 9.38
N THR A 5 0.78 -0.51 8.51
CA THR A 5 1.28 -0.66 7.13
C THR A 5 1.10 0.63 6.34
N LEU A 6 -0.09 1.24 6.36
CA LEU A 6 -0.38 2.50 5.67
C LEU A 6 0.43 3.67 6.22
N LEU A 7 0.62 3.74 7.54
CA LEU A 7 1.47 4.76 8.16
C LEU A 7 2.94 4.58 7.74
N GLY A 8 3.42 3.34 7.62
CA GLY A 8 4.75 3.03 7.08
C GLY A 8 4.90 3.50 5.64
N ILE A 9 3.91 3.22 4.78
CA ILE A 9 3.87 3.70 3.39
C ILE A 9 3.91 5.24 3.36
N LYS A 10 3.06 5.91 4.15
CA LYS A 10 3.00 7.38 4.22
C LYS A 10 4.35 7.98 4.64
N SER A 11 5.02 7.37 5.62
CA SER A 11 6.36 7.81 6.04
C SER A 11 7.35 7.74 4.87
N LEU A 12 7.39 6.64 4.13
CA LEU A 12 8.30 6.47 3.00
C LEU A 12 8.01 7.48 1.87
N PHE A 13 6.75 7.78 1.60
CA PHE A 13 6.38 8.86 0.67
C PHE A 13 6.92 10.22 1.14
N ASN A 14 6.75 10.55 2.42
CA ASN A 14 7.23 11.81 2.99
C ASN A 14 8.77 11.90 2.98
N ASP A 15 9.45 10.77 3.12
CA ASP A 15 10.91 10.67 3.04
C ASP A 15 11.43 10.72 1.57
N GLY A 16 10.54 10.86 0.59
CA GLY A 16 10.88 11.02 -0.82
C GLY A 16 11.22 9.72 -1.55
N PHE A 17 10.89 8.56 -0.98
CA PHE A 17 11.11 7.29 -1.66
C PHE A 17 10.23 7.16 -2.91
N ASN A 18 10.83 6.63 -3.98
CA ASN A 18 10.08 6.27 -5.17
C ASN A 18 9.14 5.08 -4.89
N VAL A 19 7.96 5.09 -5.49
CA VAL A 19 6.92 4.06 -5.37
C VAL A 19 7.41 2.65 -5.68
N THR A 20 8.28 2.49 -6.68
CA THR A 20 8.94 1.21 -7.00
C THR A 20 9.82 0.69 -5.86
N SER A 21 10.44 1.60 -5.10
CA SER A 21 11.27 1.24 -3.95
C SER A 21 10.45 0.94 -2.71
N ILE A 22 9.28 1.58 -2.53
CA ILE A 22 8.42 1.38 -1.35
C ILE A 22 7.97 -0.08 -1.24
N ALA A 23 7.48 -0.68 -2.33
CA ALA A 23 7.05 -2.07 -2.33
C ALA A 23 8.19 -3.03 -1.93
N GLY A 24 9.38 -2.85 -2.51
CA GLY A 24 10.56 -3.66 -2.19
C GLY A 24 11.10 -3.46 -0.76
N ILE A 25 11.07 -2.24 -0.24
CA ILE A 25 11.45 -1.94 1.16
C ILE A 25 10.50 -2.63 2.12
N LEU A 26 9.19 -2.61 1.85
CA LEU A 26 8.19 -3.24 2.71
C LEU A 26 8.22 -4.76 2.60
N GLU A 27 8.40 -5.32 1.40
CA GLU A 27 8.68 -6.74 1.16
C GLU A 27 9.82 -7.24 2.06
N GLY A 28 10.94 -6.52 2.10
CA GLY A 28 12.12 -6.89 2.90
C GLY A 28 11.98 -6.68 4.42
N LYS A 29 11.01 -5.86 4.87
CA LYS A 29 10.76 -5.56 6.29
C LYS A 29 9.72 -6.47 6.93
N VAL A 30 8.85 -7.06 6.13
CA VAL A 30 7.76 -7.92 6.60
C VAL A 30 8.29 -9.31 6.95
N LYS A 31 8.04 -9.75 8.18
CA LYS A 31 8.45 -11.08 8.68
C LYS A 31 7.38 -12.16 8.50
N ALA A 32 6.12 -11.76 8.31
CA ALA A 32 5.01 -12.68 8.12
C ALA A 32 4.95 -13.15 6.65
N ALA A 33 4.90 -14.47 6.42
CA ALA A 33 4.92 -15.06 5.08
C ALA A 33 3.73 -14.59 4.21
N ASP A 34 2.55 -14.46 4.81
CA ASP A 34 1.32 -14.09 4.11
C ASP A 34 1.37 -12.65 3.59
N GLU A 35 1.90 -11.72 4.40
CA GLU A 35 2.09 -10.34 3.99
C GLU A 35 3.20 -10.21 2.94
N ARG A 36 4.25 -11.02 3.02
CA ARG A 36 5.33 -11.02 2.03
C ARG A 36 4.80 -11.35 0.63
N GLY A 37 3.95 -12.38 0.50
CA GLY A 37 3.33 -12.74 -0.78
C GLY A 37 2.45 -11.62 -1.35
N GLY A 38 1.77 -10.85 -0.49
CA GLY A 38 1.04 -9.66 -0.89
C GLY A 38 1.96 -8.55 -1.45
N TRP A 39 3.11 -8.33 -0.82
CA TRP A 39 4.10 -7.36 -1.28
C TRP A 39 4.83 -7.77 -2.56
N GLU A 40 5.12 -9.06 -2.73
CA GLU A 40 5.66 -9.61 -3.98
C GLU A 40 4.70 -9.34 -5.16
N LYS A 41 3.39 -9.51 -4.96
CA LYS A 41 2.37 -9.15 -5.96
C LYS A 41 2.32 -7.66 -6.23
N ALA A 42 2.32 -6.84 -5.18
CA ALA A 42 2.32 -5.38 -5.33
C ALA A 42 3.51 -4.90 -6.17
N LYS A 43 4.71 -5.41 -5.87
CA LYS A 43 5.92 -5.13 -6.62
C LYS A 43 5.81 -5.55 -8.08
N ALA A 44 5.34 -6.78 -8.35
CA ALA A 44 5.14 -7.25 -9.72
C ALA A 44 4.19 -6.33 -10.52
N ASN A 45 3.11 -5.85 -9.90
CA ASN A 45 2.19 -4.90 -10.54
C ASN A 45 2.85 -3.54 -10.83
N VAL A 46 3.67 -3.03 -9.91
CA VAL A 46 4.45 -1.79 -10.12
C VAL A 46 5.47 -1.97 -11.23
N ASP A 47 6.16 -3.11 -11.28
CA ASP A 47 7.13 -3.43 -12.32
C ASP A 47 6.48 -3.53 -13.72
N GLN A 48 5.18 -3.84 -13.77
CA GLN A 48 4.35 -3.80 -14.98
C GLN A 48 3.84 -2.40 -15.34
N GLY A 49 4.18 -1.37 -14.56
CA GLY A 49 3.83 0.03 -14.80
C GLY A 49 2.52 0.48 -14.16
N ALA A 50 1.90 -0.32 -13.28
CA ALA A 50 0.71 0.12 -12.57
C ALA A 50 1.04 1.25 -11.56
N PRO A 51 0.17 2.26 -11.39
CA PRO A 51 0.28 3.21 -10.28
C PRO A 51 0.30 2.47 -8.94
N PHE A 52 1.06 2.99 -7.97
CA PHE A 52 1.31 2.25 -6.73
C PHE A 52 0.04 1.91 -5.94
N ASN A 53 -0.91 2.83 -5.79
CA ASN A 53 -2.19 2.54 -5.16
C ASN A 53 -2.94 1.40 -5.86
N ILE A 54 -2.96 1.38 -7.19
CA ILE A 54 -3.58 0.30 -7.97
C ILE A 54 -2.84 -1.02 -7.76
N SER A 55 -1.51 -0.97 -7.66
CA SER A 55 -0.68 -2.15 -7.43
C SER A 55 -1.02 -2.91 -6.13
N LEU A 56 -1.58 -2.21 -5.14
CA LEU A 56 -1.95 -2.78 -3.83
C LEU A 56 -3.28 -3.56 -3.85
N ILE A 57 -4.09 -3.42 -4.90
CA ILE A 57 -5.41 -4.05 -5.01
C ILE A 57 -5.27 -5.54 -5.33
N GLY A 58 -6.06 -6.39 -4.66
CA GLY A 58 -6.06 -7.84 -4.89
C GLY A 58 -4.80 -8.55 -4.37
N THR A 59 -3.98 -7.84 -3.60
CA THR A 59 -2.77 -8.39 -2.98
C THR A 59 -3.09 -9.20 -1.72
N GLY A 60 -4.24 -8.93 -1.10
CA GLY A 60 -4.61 -9.48 0.21
C GLY A 60 -4.05 -8.69 1.40
N LEU A 61 -3.27 -7.63 1.16
CA LEU A 61 -2.72 -6.77 2.22
C LEU A 61 -3.80 -5.90 2.89
N PHE A 62 -4.82 -5.52 2.13
CA PHE A 62 -5.82 -4.54 2.52
C PHE A 62 -7.25 -5.11 2.42
N SER A 63 -8.17 -4.52 3.20
CA SER A 63 -9.58 -4.93 3.17
C SER A 63 -10.25 -4.35 1.93
N PRO A 64 -11.38 -4.93 1.46
CA PRO A 64 -12.08 -4.43 0.28
C PRO A 64 -12.44 -2.94 0.35
N SER A 65 -12.73 -2.42 1.56
CA SER A 65 -13.04 -0.99 1.75
C SER A 65 -11.83 -0.09 1.48
N VAL A 66 -10.63 -0.52 1.90
CA VAL A 66 -9.38 0.21 1.64
C VAL A 66 -8.99 0.09 0.16
N GLU A 67 -9.12 -1.09 -0.43
CA GLU A 67 -8.85 -1.30 -1.86
C GLU A 67 -9.75 -0.45 -2.77
N ARG A 68 -11.03 -0.24 -2.38
CA ARG A 68 -11.91 0.69 -3.10
C ARG A 68 -11.39 2.12 -3.10
N ILE A 69 -10.80 2.59 -2.00
CA ILE A 69 -10.18 3.93 -1.95
C ILE A 69 -9.03 3.99 -2.96
N PHE A 70 -8.19 2.96 -3.01
CA PHE A 70 -7.09 2.91 -3.96
C PHE A 70 -7.56 2.92 -5.42
N ALA A 71 -8.70 2.30 -5.72
CA ALA A 71 -9.25 2.24 -7.06
C ALA A 71 -9.81 3.58 -7.56
N ILE A 72 -10.39 4.39 -6.66
CA ILE A 72 -11.11 5.62 -7.04
C ILE A 72 -10.23 6.88 -6.94
N VAL A 73 -9.16 6.84 -6.15
CA VAL A 73 -8.24 7.97 -5.98
C VAL A 73 -7.01 7.74 -6.85
N ASP A 74 -6.87 8.53 -7.91
CA ASP A 74 -5.79 8.42 -8.90
C ASP A 74 -4.39 8.64 -8.28
N ARG A 75 -4.29 9.63 -7.38
CA ARG A 75 -3.04 9.96 -6.71
C ARG A 75 -2.73 9.02 -5.55
N SER A 76 -1.62 8.29 -5.65
CA SER A 76 -1.24 7.29 -4.65
C SER A 76 -1.12 7.85 -3.23
N ASP A 77 -0.46 9.00 -3.05
CA ASP A 77 -0.31 9.65 -1.75
C ASP A 77 -1.67 9.98 -1.11
N ARG A 78 -2.57 10.59 -1.88
CA ARG A 78 -3.93 10.91 -1.41
C ARG A 78 -4.77 9.66 -1.11
N ALA A 79 -4.60 8.60 -1.89
CA ALA A 79 -5.29 7.34 -1.66
C ALA A 79 -4.87 6.72 -0.31
N ILE A 80 -3.58 6.74 0.00
CA ILE A 80 -3.04 6.30 1.29
C ILE A 80 -3.56 7.17 2.44
N GLU A 81 -3.55 8.49 2.30
CA GLU A 81 -4.09 9.39 3.32
C GLU A 81 -5.57 9.14 3.60
N THR A 82 -6.39 9.04 2.55
CA THR A 82 -7.82 8.78 2.67
C THR A 82 -8.09 7.42 3.34
N ALA A 83 -7.31 6.39 3.01
CA ALA A 83 -7.41 5.08 3.64
C ALA A 83 -7.05 5.11 5.14
N ILE A 84 -6.03 5.90 5.52
CA ILE A 84 -5.66 6.10 6.92
C ILE A 84 -6.80 6.75 7.70
N GLU A 85 -7.40 7.81 7.16
CA GLU A 85 -8.51 8.51 7.82
C GLU A 85 -9.73 7.59 7.99
N LEU A 86 -10.07 6.79 6.98
CA LEU A 86 -11.12 5.78 7.10
C LEU A 86 -10.83 4.77 8.22
N LEU A 87 -9.61 4.25 8.31
CA LEU A 87 -9.29 3.26 9.35
C LEU A 87 -9.27 3.86 10.76
N LYS A 88 -9.00 5.17 10.89
CA LYS A 88 -9.08 5.87 12.16
C LYS A 88 -10.53 6.07 12.62
N THR A 89 -11.49 6.23 11.71
CA THR A 89 -12.90 6.44 12.06
C THR A 89 -13.66 5.18 12.44
N ILE A 90 -13.12 4.00 12.07
CA ILE A 90 -13.70 2.68 12.41
C ILE A 90 -13.22 2.19 13.80
N ARG A 91 -12.44 3.01 14.53
CA ARG A 91 -11.92 2.69 15.87
C ARG A 91 -12.77 3.26 16.99
#